data_AF-A0A1C3JTT7-F1
#
_entry.id   AF-A0A1C3JTT7-F1
#
_cell.length_a   1.000
_cell.length_b   1.000
_cell.length_c   1.000
_cell.angle_alpha   90.00
_cell.angle_beta   90.00
_cell.angle_gamma   90.00
#
_symmetry.space_group_name_H-M   'P 1'
#
loop_
_entity.id
_entity.type
_entity.pdbx_description
1 polymer ?
#
loop_
_entity_poly.entity_id
_entity_poly.type
_entity_poly.pdbx_seq_one_letter_code
_entity_poly.pdbx_strand_id
1 'polypeptide(L)' 'MTLFLYPDPTERKWHINDGEEVFVVLDGEVNMHYRVDGKELVQLMSVGDIFYAAIGTQHIAHPVGEARILVIEKEGSV' A
#
# COMPACT_ATOMS: atom_id res chain seq x y z
N MET A 1 7.79 2.77 -11.04
CA MET A 1 8.22 3.48 -9.82
C MET A 1 7.41 4.75 -9.73
N THR A 2 6.50 4.78 -8.76
CA THR A 2 5.48 5.83 -8.63
C THR A 2 5.54 6.34 -7.20
N LEU A 3 5.56 7.66 -7.02
CA LEU A 3 5.44 8.27 -5.69
C LEU A 3 3.98 8.68 -5.50
N PHE A 4 3.33 8.12 -4.49
CA PHE A 4 1.96 8.47 -4.15
C PHE A 4 1.97 9.51 -3.01
N LEU A 5 1.20 10.57 -3.22
CA LEU A 5 0.97 11.64 -2.24
C LEU A 5 -0.46 11.52 -1.75
N TYR A 6 -0.64 11.29 -0.45
CA TYR A 6 -1.97 11.14 0.11
C TYR A 6 -2.51 12.46 0.70
N PRO A 7 -3.84 12.69 0.62
CA PRO A 7 -4.86 11.74 0.13
C PRO A 7 -5.16 11.88 -1.39
N ASP A 8 -4.90 10.82 -2.17
CA ASP A 8 -5.49 10.66 -3.50
C ASP A 8 -6.91 10.06 -3.36
N PRO A 9 -7.98 10.74 -3.80
CA PRO A 9 -9.35 10.25 -3.67
C PRO A 9 -9.66 8.97 -4.46
N THR A 10 -8.80 8.56 -5.40
CA THR A 10 -9.01 7.38 -6.26
C THR A 10 -8.52 6.05 -5.65
N GLU A 11 -7.68 6.09 -4.62
CA GLU A 11 -7.00 4.90 -4.05
C GLU A 11 -7.69 4.25 -2.85
N ARG A 12 -8.95 4.61 -2.58
CA ARG A 12 -9.72 3.98 -1.50
C ARG A 12 -10.50 2.76 -1.97
N LYS A 13 -9.83 1.83 -2.65
CA LYS A 13 -10.43 0.56 -3.08
C LYS A 13 -9.49 -0.58 -2.72
N TRP A 14 -10.07 -1.71 -2.38
CA TRP A 14 -9.32 -2.96 -2.29
C TRP A 14 -8.70 -3.23 -3.65
N HIS A 15 -7.38 -3.33 -3.64
CA HIS A 15 -6.57 -3.64 -4.79
C HIS A 15 -6.09 -5.07 -4.67
N ILE A 16 -6.18 -5.84 -5.77
CA ILE A 16 -5.61 -7.18 -5.89
C ILE A 16 -4.44 -7.10 -6.86
N ASN A 17 -3.24 -7.29 -6.34
CA ASN A 17 -2.01 -7.21 -7.12
C ASN A 17 -1.96 -8.22 -8.27
N ASP A 18 -1.79 -7.76 -9.50
CA ASP A 18 -1.47 -8.62 -10.65
C ASP A 18 0.04 -8.80 -10.87
N GLY A 19 0.85 -7.99 -10.18
CA GLY A 19 2.32 -8.01 -10.13
C GLY A 19 2.84 -7.85 -8.70
N GLU A 20 4.14 -8.03 -8.51
CA GLU A 20 4.75 -7.76 -7.21
C GLU A 20 4.90 -6.26 -6.97
N GLU A 21 4.58 -5.80 -5.77
CA GLU A 21 4.70 -4.41 -5.35
C GLU A 21 5.40 -4.28 -4.01
N VAL A 22 6.15 -3.20 -3.85
CA VAL A 22 6.82 -2.83 -2.60
C VAL A 22 6.42 -1.41 -2.23
N PHE A 23 5.84 -1.25 -1.05
CA PHE A 23 5.44 0.02 -0.46
C PHE A 23 6.47 0.41 0.60
N VAL A 24 6.94 1.66 0.57
CA VAL A 24 7.84 2.21 1.58
C VAL A 24 7.28 3.53 2.09
N VAL A 25 7.08 3.64 3.40
CA VAL A 25 6.66 4.91 4.02
C VAL A 25 7.87 5.84 4.08
N LEU A 26 7.80 6.96 3.36
CA LEU A 26 8.85 7.98 3.34
C LEU A 26 8.58 9.11 4.35
N ASP A 27 7.31 9.35 4.67
CA ASP A 27 6.86 10.37 5.63
C ASP A 27 5.45 10.04 6.13
N GLY A 28 5.14 10.41 7.36
CA GLY A 28 3.85 10.11 8.01
C GLY A 28 3.69 8.64 8.45
N GLU A 29 2.43 8.23 8.61
CA GLU A 29 2.04 6.88 9.04
C GLU A 29 0.90 6.34 8.17
N VAL A 30 0.85 5.02 8.01
CA VAL A 30 -0.14 4.34 7.16
C VAL A 30 -0.63 3.08 7.87
N ASN A 31 -1.95 2.93 8.01
CA ASN A 31 -2.55 1.63 8.28
C ASN A 31 -2.70 0.88 6.96
N MET A 32 -1.85 -0.11 6.72
CA MET A 32 -1.99 -1.02 5.58
C MET A 32 -2.98 -2.13 5.95
N HIS A 33 -4.15 -2.12 5.32
CA HIS A 33 -5.11 -3.19 5.43
C HIS A 33 -4.80 -4.23 4.35
N TYR A 34 -4.78 -5.51 4.71
CA TYR A 34 -4.53 -6.60 3.78
C TYR A 34 -5.31 -7.86 4.17
N ARG A 35 -5.43 -8.83 3.27
CA ARG A 35 -6.14 -10.08 3.56
C ARG A 35 -5.26 -11.31 3.45
N VAL A 36 -5.42 -12.20 4.44
CA VAL A 36 -4.83 -13.54 4.47
C VAL A 36 -5.95 -14.53 4.75
N ASP A 37 -6.12 -15.54 3.89
CA ASP A 37 -7.21 -16.53 3.97
C ASP A 37 -8.60 -15.90 4.13
N GLY A 38 -8.84 -14.79 3.42
CA GLY A 38 -10.10 -14.04 3.45
C GLY A 38 -10.33 -13.20 4.72
N LYS A 39 -9.39 -13.21 5.68
CA LYS A 39 -9.45 -12.37 6.89
C LYS A 39 -8.66 -11.09 6.70
N GLU A 40 -9.29 -9.98 7.04
CA GLU A 40 -8.64 -8.67 7.04
C GLU A 40 -7.70 -8.55 8.25
N LEU A 41 -6.51 -8.06 7.99
CA LEU A 41 -5.46 -7.72 8.93
C LEU A 41 -5.06 -6.27 8.69
N VAL A 42 -4.56 -5.61 9.73
CA VAL A 42 -4.09 -4.22 9.66
C VAL A 42 -2.70 -4.16 10.24
N GLN A 43 -1.79 -3.54 9.48
CA GLN A 43 -0.44 -3.22 9.93
C GLN A 43 -0.28 -1.71 9.96
N LEU A 44 0.00 -1.15 11.14
CA LEU A 44 0.49 0.23 11.22
C LEU A 44 1.94 0.26 10.71
N MET A 45 2.21 1.13 9.75
CA MET A 45 3.51 1.37 9.17
C MET A 45 3.96 2.79 9.48
N SER A 46 5.20 2.94 9.93
CA SER A 46 5.89 4.20 10.17
C SER A 46 7.01 4.42 9.15
N VAL A 47 7.62 5.61 9.17
CA VAL A 47 8.72 5.95 8.25
C VAL A 47 9.83 4.89 8.24
N GLY A 48 10.16 4.40 7.04
CA GLY A 48 11.15 3.36 6.81
C GLY A 48 10.59 1.94 6.77
N ASP A 49 9.34 1.72 7.22
CA ASP A 49 8.70 0.41 7.11
C ASP A 49 8.40 0.07 5.65
N ILE A 50 8.49 -1.23 5.37
CA ILE A 50 8.30 -1.81 4.05
C ILE A 50 7.15 -2.81 4.10
N PHE A 51 6.23 -2.71 3.15
CA PHE A 51 5.20 -3.71 2.91
C PHE A 51 5.40 -4.30 1.52
N TYR A 52 5.58 -5.62 1.47
CA TYR A 52 5.69 -6.37 0.22
C TYR A 52 4.37 -7.06 -0.08
N ALA A 53 3.81 -6.74 -1.24
CA ALA A 53 2.60 -7.35 -1.77
C ALA A 53 2.98 -8.28 -2.92
N ALA A 54 2.83 -9.59 -2.70
CA ALA A 54 2.97 -10.59 -3.76
C ALA A 54 1.75 -10.56 -4.69
N ILE A 55 1.88 -11.19 -5.85
CA ILE A 55 0.74 -11.42 -6.77
C ILE A 55 -0.43 -12.07 -6.02
N GLY A 56 -1.63 -11.50 -6.19
CA GLY A 56 -2.86 -11.95 -5.54
C GLY A 56 -3.09 -11.38 -4.14
N THR A 57 -2.13 -10.62 -3.59
CA THR A 57 -2.33 -9.90 -2.32
C THR A 57 -3.48 -8.92 -2.49
N GLN A 58 -4.45 -8.98 -1.57
CA GLN A 58 -5.48 -7.95 -1.48
C GLN A 58 -5.06 -6.95 -0.42
N HIS A 59 -4.96 -5.68 -0.77
CA HIS A 59 -4.58 -4.64 0.18
C HIS A 59 -5.24 -3.29 -0.12
N ILE A 60 -5.17 -2.38 0.85
CA ILE A 60 -5.59 -0.97 0.74
C ILE A 60 -4.85 -0.15 1.80
N ALA A 61 -4.23 0.95 1.39
CA ALA A 61 -3.51 1.85 2.27
C ALA A 61 -4.47 2.90 2.88
N HIS A 62 -4.44 3.05 4.21
CA HIS A 62 -5.14 4.10 4.94
C HIS A 62 -4.14 5.00 5.68
N PRO A 63 -3.72 6.13 5.06
CA PRO A 63 -2.88 7.12 5.72
C PRO A 63 -3.49 7.63 7.03
N VAL A 64 -2.64 7.84 8.03
CA VAL A 64 -2.98 8.50 9.29
C VAL A 64 -2.54 9.96 9.17
N GLY A 65 -3.40 10.79 8.60
CA GLY A 65 -3.06 12.17 8.22
C GLY A 65 -2.35 12.24 6.87
N GLU A 66 -1.44 13.20 6.70
CA GLU A 66 -0.60 13.29 5.50
C GLU A 66 0.50 12.21 5.56
N ALA A 67 0.66 11.46 4.47
CA ALA A 67 1.71 10.47 4.33
C ALA A 67 2.25 10.45 2.91
N ARG A 68 3.52 10.04 2.77
CA ARG A 68 4.19 9.87 1.48
C ARG A 68 4.66 8.43 1.36
N ILE A 69 4.22 7.75 0.31
CA ILE A 69 4.53 6.34 0.09
C ILE A 69 5.21 6.20 -1.26
N LEU A 70 6.40 5.58 -1.27
CA LEU A 70 7.04 5.12 -2.48
C LEU A 70 6.50 3.74 -2.83
N VAL A 71 6.02 3.57 -4.05
CA VAL A 71 5.59 2.28 -4.58
C VAL A 71 6.50 1.87 -5.74
N ILE A 72 7.07 0.69 -5.60
CA ILE A 72 7.88 0.03 -6.62
C ILE A 72 7.03 -1.10 -7.17
N GLU A 73 6.64 -0.96 -8.43
CA GLU A 73 5.76 -1.86 -9.16
C GLU A 73 6.25 -2.00 -10.60
N LYS A 74 5.75 -3.03 -11.29
CA LYS A 74 5.97 -3.19 -12.72
C LYS A 74 5.14 -2.16 -13.47
N GLU A 75 5.70 -1.55 -14.51
CA GLU A 75 4.92 -0.62 -15.34
C GLU A 75 3.69 -1.31 -15.94
N GLY A 76 2.51 -0.74 -15.66
CA GLY A 76 1.23 -1.26 -16.12
C GLY A 76 0.64 -2.40 -15.30
N SER A 77 1.22 -2.78 -14.15
CA SER A 77 0.46 -3.51 -13.13
C SER A 77 -0.64 -2.62 -12.59
N VAL A 78 -1.81 -3.20 -12.34
CA VAL A 78 -2.98 -2.51 -11.79
C VAL A 78 -3.28 -3.01 -10.41
#